data_AF-E1YFW4-F1
#
_entry.id   AF-E1YFW4-F1
#
_cell.length_a   1.000
_cell.length_b   1.000
_cell.length_c   1.000
_cell.angle_alpha   90.00
_cell.angle_beta   90.00
_cell.angle_gamma   90.00
#
_symmetry.space_group_name_H-M   'P 1'
#
loop_
_entity.id
_entity.type
_entity.pdbx_description
1 polymer ?
#
loop_
_entity_poly.entity_id
_entity_poly.type
_entity_poly.pdbx_seq_one_letter_code
_entity_poly.pdbx_strand_id
1 'polypeptide(L)'
;MNDAGVKEKIRNTIQSFNKQDLTTASLELFNILGYNTERQAPLDKPCPAAFKESFAGTDSKFSEDKVLFEDWKYVDLLFQLSKEELHFDKTLFKKEVIIKLPDGKEDRTIIETYLFFAIELSNNQYSRTELSRITREVNRLFPMPVMILFKTGGSLTLSVTNRRLHKKDESKDVLEKVTLIKDIRIENPHRAHIEILFDLSFDELHKKNRFTNFIELHNAWQKTLDTKELNKRFFRELSNWYFWAMKQVSFPDDVEKNEDVRNATNLIRLITRIIFIWFIKEKSLVSEVLFDETELKKILKDFNSKSSNSYYKAILQNLFFGTLNQKMGERSFAKEGKNDFKISEYGVKNLFRYAAGFTIKPEEAIALFKDIPFLNGGLFDCLDKENDAGKVLYTDGFSRNPNKQADVPDFLFFGKEQEIDLSETYGDKKRKKEKVKGLFNILTSYKSKVSLFLKPFKHGFKILRYFFTKHKKMACKMHCNLYTKYFKHLRQLLLDFPPFS
;
A
#
# COMPACT_ATOMS: atom_id res chain seq x y z
N MET A 1 16.66 5.88 18.29
CA MET A 1 15.24 5.78 18.69
C MET A 1 14.65 4.50 18.14
N ASN A 2 13.63 3.92 18.77
CA ASN A 2 12.87 2.81 18.18
C ASN A 2 12.00 3.33 17.02
N ASP A 3 11.92 2.60 15.91
CA ASP A 3 11.15 2.92 14.69
C ASP A 3 9.71 3.36 15.00
N ALA A 4 9.07 2.73 15.99
CA ALA A 4 7.71 3.08 16.43
C ALA A 4 7.60 4.52 16.96
N GLY A 5 8.62 4.99 17.70
CA GLY A 5 8.63 6.34 18.26
C GLY A 5 8.82 7.42 17.21
N VAL A 6 9.61 7.16 16.17
CA VAL A 6 9.79 8.10 15.04
C VAL A 6 8.50 8.22 14.24
N LYS A 7 7.84 7.10 13.95
CA LYS A 7 6.55 7.08 13.25
C LYS A 7 5.45 7.84 13.99
N GLU A 8 5.43 7.77 15.32
CA GLU A 8 4.50 8.54 16.14
C GLU A 8 4.78 10.05 16.04
N LYS A 9 6.06 10.44 16.11
CA LYS A 9 6.45 11.85 15.92
C LYS A 9 6.04 12.37 14.55
N ILE A 10 6.27 11.60 13.49
CA ILE A 10 5.81 11.96 12.13
C ILE A 10 4.30 12.18 12.11
N ARG A 11 3.51 11.29 12.73
CA ARG A 11 2.04 11.47 12.82
C ARG A 11 1.67 12.78 13.51
N ASN A 12 2.26 13.03 14.68
CA ASN A 12 1.95 14.21 15.50
C ASN A 12 2.30 15.50 14.77
N THR A 13 3.43 15.54 14.08
CA THR A 13 3.84 16.70 13.29
C THR A 13 2.96 16.91 12.05
N ILE A 14 2.48 15.84 11.40
CA ILE A 14 1.48 16.03 10.33
C ILE A 14 0.21 16.67 10.89
N GLN A 15 -0.26 16.23 12.07
CA GLN A 15 -1.45 16.77 12.71
C GLN A 15 -1.28 18.23 13.20
N SER A 16 -0.06 18.70 13.44
CA SER A 16 0.19 20.09 13.90
C SER A 16 -0.09 21.14 12.82
N PHE A 17 -0.18 20.76 11.54
CA PHE A 17 -0.57 21.68 10.44
C PHE A 17 -1.98 22.26 10.59
N ASN A 18 -2.83 21.71 11.46
CA ASN A 18 -4.13 22.29 11.82
C ASN A 18 -4.03 23.38 12.90
N LYS A 19 -2.88 23.54 13.55
CA LYS A 19 -2.68 24.39 14.73
C LYS A 19 -1.58 25.43 14.57
N GLN A 20 -0.65 25.21 13.65
CA GLN A 20 0.51 26.05 13.38
C GLN A 20 0.43 26.63 11.96
N ASP A 21 1.18 27.70 11.72
CA ASP A 21 1.38 28.22 10.37
C ASP A 21 2.16 27.22 9.49
N LEU A 22 2.04 27.40 8.18
CA LEU A 22 2.57 26.46 7.19
C LEU A 22 4.10 26.36 7.27
N THR A 23 4.82 27.46 7.47
CA THR A 23 6.29 27.44 7.51
C THR A 23 6.77 26.70 8.75
N THR A 24 6.27 27.04 9.93
CA THR A 24 6.65 26.39 11.19
C THR A 24 6.36 24.89 11.15
N ALA A 25 5.15 24.49 10.77
CA ALA A 25 4.78 23.08 10.71
C ALA A 25 5.62 22.29 9.67
N SER A 26 5.97 22.93 8.55
CA SER A 26 6.83 22.32 7.53
C SER A 26 8.25 22.12 8.01
N LEU A 27 8.83 23.12 8.69
CA LEU A 27 10.17 23.03 9.28
C LEU A 27 10.22 21.92 10.34
N GLU A 28 9.22 21.84 11.22
CA GLU A 28 9.11 20.75 12.20
C GLU A 28 9.05 19.38 11.52
N LEU A 29 8.26 19.23 10.45
CA LEU A 29 8.13 17.96 9.73
C LEU A 29 9.47 17.54 9.13
N PHE A 30 10.14 18.42 8.40
CA PHE A 30 11.43 18.09 7.79
C PHE A 30 12.52 17.84 8.84
N ASN A 31 12.50 18.54 9.98
CA ASN A 31 13.39 18.26 11.10
C ASN A 31 13.19 16.85 11.67
N ILE A 32 11.94 16.41 11.88
CA ILE A 32 11.63 15.03 12.32
C ILE A 32 12.09 13.99 11.29
N LEU A 33 12.06 14.32 10.01
CA LEU A 33 12.57 13.48 8.93
C LEU A 33 14.10 13.49 8.82
N GLY A 34 14.80 14.32 9.60
CA GLY A 34 16.27 14.42 9.59
C GLY A 34 16.81 15.34 8.49
N TYR A 35 15.97 16.22 7.93
CA TYR A 35 16.36 17.27 6.98
C TYR A 35 16.30 18.61 7.71
N ASN A 36 17.35 18.90 8.48
CA ASN A 36 17.49 20.15 9.20
C ASN A 36 18.75 20.89 8.78
N THR A 37 18.70 22.21 8.91
CA THR A 37 19.80 23.11 8.59
C THR A 37 19.58 24.43 9.30
N GLU A 38 20.68 25.10 9.66
CA GLU A 38 20.67 26.48 10.17
C GLU A 38 20.49 27.50 9.04
N ARG A 39 20.71 27.11 7.76
CA ARG A 39 20.50 27.95 6.57
C ARG A 39 19.04 27.96 6.14
N GLN A 40 18.23 28.65 6.94
CA GLN A 40 16.88 29.04 6.55
C GLN A 40 16.93 30.31 5.70
N ALA A 41 16.09 30.38 4.68
CA ALA A 41 16.00 31.54 3.80
C ALA A 41 14.53 31.85 3.47
N PRO A 42 13.68 32.08 4.49
CA PRO A 42 12.29 32.45 4.27
C PRO A 42 12.19 33.71 3.42
N LEU A 43 11.12 33.79 2.64
CA LEU A 43 10.80 35.02 1.92
C LEU A 43 10.46 36.12 2.95
N ASP A 44 10.92 37.35 2.70
CA ASP A 44 10.59 38.52 3.53
C ASP A 44 9.08 38.64 3.78
N LYS A 45 8.30 38.27 2.77
CA LYS A 45 6.86 38.02 2.86
C LYS A 45 6.56 36.69 2.19
N PRO A 46 6.02 35.69 2.89
CA PRO A 46 5.73 34.39 2.32
C PRO A 46 4.44 34.40 1.50
N CYS A 47 4.48 35.10 0.36
CA CYS A 47 3.34 35.29 -0.53
C CYS A 47 3.74 35.12 -2.01
N PRO A 48 2.77 34.83 -2.90
CA PRO A 48 3.06 34.59 -4.31
C PRO A 48 3.77 35.77 -4.98
N ALA A 49 3.37 37.00 -4.67
CA ALA A 49 3.98 38.21 -5.24
C ALA A 49 5.48 38.29 -4.94
N ALA A 50 5.88 38.06 -3.68
CA ALA A 50 7.29 38.04 -3.28
C ALA A 50 8.06 36.91 -3.98
N PHE A 51 7.49 35.71 -4.08
CA PHE A 51 8.11 34.61 -4.84
C PHE A 51 8.39 34.99 -6.29
N LYS A 52 7.42 35.65 -6.96
CA LYS A 52 7.56 36.08 -8.35
C LYS A 52 8.65 37.14 -8.49
N GLU A 53 8.67 38.12 -7.59
CA GLU A 53 9.70 39.18 -7.54
C GLU A 53 11.10 38.60 -7.32
N SER A 54 11.25 37.68 -6.37
CA SER A 54 12.55 37.11 -6.00
C SER A 54 13.11 36.09 -7.01
N PHE A 55 12.25 35.29 -7.66
CA PHE A 55 12.72 34.11 -8.43
C PHE A 55 12.28 34.05 -9.89
N ALA A 56 11.14 34.65 -10.24
CA ALA A 56 10.65 34.62 -11.62
C ALA A 56 11.13 35.84 -12.42
N GLY A 57 11.19 37.04 -11.85
CA GLY A 57 11.57 38.24 -12.62
C GLY A 57 10.71 38.49 -13.87
N THR A 58 11.11 39.43 -14.73
CA THR A 58 10.33 39.85 -15.93
C THR A 58 10.60 39.02 -17.19
N ASP A 59 11.74 38.31 -17.26
CA ASP A 59 12.19 37.55 -18.45
C ASP A 59 12.07 36.02 -18.28
N SER A 60 11.36 35.53 -17.25
CA SER A 60 11.37 34.10 -16.94
C SER A 60 10.59 33.23 -17.93
N LYS A 61 11.11 32.00 -18.05
CA LYS A 61 10.38 30.82 -18.56
C LYS A 61 9.22 30.38 -17.64
N PHE A 62 8.86 31.17 -16.62
CA PHE A 62 7.79 30.90 -15.67
C PHE A 62 6.46 31.28 -16.31
N SER A 63 5.50 30.36 -16.28
CA SER A 63 4.18 30.60 -16.86
C SER A 63 3.12 30.46 -15.79
N GLU A 64 2.48 31.58 -15.46
CA GLU A 64 1.47 31.69 -14.41
C GLU A 64 0.29 30.74 -14.64
N ASP A 65 -0.19 30.66 -15.89
CA ASP A 65 -1.24 29.71 -16.29
C ASP A 65 -0.83 28.25 -16.07
N LYS A 66 0.47 27.94 -16.25
CA LYS A 66 0.96 26.56 -16.06
C LYS A 66 1.02 26.17 -14.59
N VAL A 67 1.19 27.12 -13.70
CA VAL A 67 1.31 26.88 -12.27
C VAL A 67 0.03 27.17 -11.50
N LEU A 68 -1.05 27.58 -12.19
CA LEU A 68 -2.29 28.01 -11.56
C LEU A 68 -2.00 29.10 -10.52
N PHE A 69 -1.25 30.13 -10.92
CA PHE A 69 -0.66 31.09 -9.96
C PHE A 69 -1.71 31.80 -9.11
N GLU A 70 -2.90 32.07 -9.67
CA GLU A 70 -4.05 32.66 -8.97
C GLU A 70 -4.54 31.80 -7.80
N ASP A 71 -4.28 30.49 -7.82
CA ASP A 71 -4.64 29.59 -6.73
C ASP A 71 -3.66 29.63 -5.55
N TRP A 72 -2.49 30.25 -5.70
CA TRP A 72 -1.48 30.24 -4.64
C TRP A 72 -1.90 31.20 -3.53
N LYS A 73 -2.17 30.66 -2.34
CA LYS A 73 -2.47 31.44 -1.13
C LYS A 73 -1.20 31.81 -0.37
N TYR A 74 -0.23 30.92 -0.38
CA TYR A 74 1.00 31.03 0.38
C TYR A 74 2.14 30.34 -0.36
N VAL A 75 3.34 30.91 -0.29
CA VAL A 75 4.56 30.24 -0.73
C VAL A 75 5.71 30.75 0.13
N ASP A 76 6.57 29.83 0.54
CA ASP A 76 7.77 30.17 1.29
C ASP A 76 8.92 29.24 0.95
N LEU A 77 10.14 29.79 0.97
CA LEU A 77 11.38 29.03 0.91
C LEU A 77 11.79 28.66 2.34
N LEU A 78 11.67 27.38 2.70
CA LEU A 78 11.91 26.94 4.06
C LEU A 78 13.40 26.98 4.38
N PHE A 79 14.20 26.29 3.57
CA PHE A 79 15.63 26.18 3.75
C PHE A 79 16.33 25.62 2.53
N GLN A 80 17.64 25.80 2.52
CA GLN A 80 18.56 25.17 1.59
C GLN A 80 19.40 24.13 2.34
N LEU A 81 19.34 22.87 1.90
CA LEU A 81 20.15 21.80 2.48
C LEU A 81 21.42 21.63 1.63
N SER A 82 22.61 21.84 2.20
CA SER A 82 23.90 21.65 1.50
C SER A 82 24.75 20.50 2.06
N LYS A 83 25.87 20.20 1.40
CA LYS A 83 26.83 19.17 1.82
C LYS A 83 27.35 19.36 3.25
N GLU A 84 27.56 20.60 3.66
CA GLU A 84 28.18 20.93 4.95
C GLU A 84 27.28 20.64 6.15
N GLU A 85 25.97 20.48 5.93
CA GLU A 85 24.94 20.37 6.97
C GLU A 85 24.51 18.94 7.25
N LEU A 86 24.88 18.00 6.38
CA LEU A 86 24.74 16.58 6.68
C LEU A 86 25.81 16.20 7.71
N HIS A 87 25.43 16.18 9.00
CA HIS A 87 26.26 15.83 10.15
C HIS A 87 26.77 14.36 10.11
N PHE A 88 27.56 14.01 9.12
CA PHE A 88 28.50 12.91 9.21
C PHE A 88 29.77 13.39 9.90
N ASP A 89 30.46 12.46 10.59
CA ASP A 89 31.87 12.63 10.90
C ASP A 89 32.56 13.25 9.69
N LYS A 90 33.13 14.46 9.87
CA LYS A 90 33.67 15.38 8.85
C LYS A 90 34.70 14.73 7.90
N THR A 91 35.00 13.46 8.06
CA THR A 91 35.95 12.62 7.33
C THR A 91 35.32 11.72 6.26
N LEU A 92 34.00 11.46 6.25
CA LEU A 92 33.38 10.48 5.33
C LEU A 92 32.82 11.06 4.01
N PHE A 93 32.38 12.32 3.99
CA PHE A 93 31.93 12.98 2.75
C PHE A 93 33.14 13.47 1.94
N LYS A 94 33.73 12.60 1.13
CA LYS A 94 34.87 12.97 0.26
C LYS A 94 34.52 14.15 -0.64
N LYS A 95 35.44 15.11 -0.77
CA LYS A 95 35.43 16.13 -1.83
C LYS A 95 35.64 15.40 -3.15
N GLU A 96 34.70 15.57 -4.08
CA GLU A 96 34.72 15.05 -5.45
C GLU A 96 34.79 13.51 -5.58
N VAL A 97 33.66 12.89 -5.91
CA VAL A 97 33.61 11.49 -6.35
C VAL A 97 32.94 11.46 -7.72
N ILE A 98 33.72 11.11 -8.74
CA ILE A 98 33.19 10.73 -10.06
C ILE A 98 32.53 9.37 -9.91
N ILE A 99 31.20 9.30 -10.02
CA ILE A 99 30.46 8.04 -9.91
C ILE A 99 30.47 7.36 -11.29
N LYS A 100 31.12 6.20 -11.38
CA LYS A 100 31.00 5.31 -12.55
C LYS A 100 29.74 4.47 -12.40
N LEU A 101 28.78 4.66 -13.30
CA LEU A 101 27.56 3.88 -13.40
C LEU A 101 27.87 2.44 -13.88
N PRO A 102 26.98 1.46 -13.62
CA PRO A 102 27.17 0.07 -14.02
C PRO A 102 27.34 -0.17 -15.52
N ASP A 103 26.97 0.81 -16.36
CA ASP A 103 27.14 0.81 -17.81
C ASP A 103 28.43 1.49 -18.28
N GLY A 104 29.32 1.87 -17.35
CA GLY A 104 30.61 2.51 -17.64
C GLY A 104 30.53 4.02 -17.87
N LYS A 105 29.36 4.65 -17.72
CA LYS A 105 29.20 6.10 -17.86
C LYS A 105 29.52 6.83 -16.56
N GLU A 106 30.16 7.99 -16.67
CA GLU A 106 30.38 8.90 -15.55
C GLU A 106 29.11 9.71 -15.29
N ASP A 107 28.56 9.62 -14.09
CA ASP A 107 27.52 10.54 -13.64
C ASP A 107 28.19 11.81 -13.09
N ARG A 108 28.21 12.87 -13.90
CA ARG A 108 28.79 14.18 -13.56
C ARG A 108 27.80 15.10 -12.85
N THR A 109 26.63 14.59 -12.42
CA THR A 109 25.59 15.44 -11.83
C THR A 109 26.01 15.89 -10.42
N ILE A 110 26.60 17.08 -10.30
CA ILE A 110 26.91 17.70 -9.02
C ILE A 110 25.62 18.27 -8.42
N ILE A 111 24.76 17.41 -7.87
CA ILE A 111 23.70 17.86 -6.96
C ILE A 111 24.39 18.07 -5.61
N GLU A 112 24.73 19.31 -5.27
CA GLU A 112 25.34 19.66 -3.98
C GLU A 112 24.35 20.23 -2.97
N THR A 113 23.12 20.51 -3.41
CA THR A 113 22.12 21.14 -2.56
C THR A 113 20.68 20.85 -2.98
N TYR A 114 19.75 20.95 -2.03
CA TYR A 114 18.31 20.91 -2.26
C TYR A 114 17.66 22.18 -1.72
N LEU A 115 16.64 22.68 -2.42
CA LEU A 115 15.74 23.69 -1.88
C LEU A 115 14.43 23.06 -1.44
N PHE A 116 13.91 23.51 -0.31
CA PHE A 116 12.63 23.06 0.23
C PHE A 116 11.66 24.23 0.26
N PHE A 117 10.52 24.09 -0.42
CA PHE A 117 9.44 25.07 -0.41
C PHE A 117 8.18 24.49 0.24
N ALA A 118 7.39 25.37 0.84
CA ALA A 118 6.00 25.10 1.17
C ALA A 118 5.08 25.97 0.29
N ILE A 119 4.00 25.39 -0.24
CA ILE A 119 3.01 26.12 -1.05
C ILE A 119 1.61 25.74 -0.57
N GLU A 120 0.78 26.74 -0.25
CA GLU A 120 -0.65 26.55 -0.01
C GLU A 120 -1.45 26.92 -1.25
N LEU A 121 -2.33 26.01 -1.68
CA LEU A 121 -3.21 26.23 -2.81
C LEU A 121 -4.67 26.39 -2.37
N SER A 122 -5.43 27.14 -3.16
CA SER A 122 -6.77 27.61 -2.82
C SER A 122 -7.81 26.49 -2.78
N ASN A 123 -7.76 25.57 -3.76
CA ASN A 123 -8.74 24.51 -3.93
C ASN A 123 -8.49 23.34 -2.96
N ASN A 124 -9.58 22.63 -2.63
CA ASN A 124 -9.53 21.49 -1.72
C ASN A 124 -8.85 20.25 -2.33
N GLN A 125 -8.81 20.14 -3.67
CA GLN A 125 -8.20 19.02 -4.37
C GLN A 125 -7.55 19.48 -5.67
N TYR A 126 -6.38 18.92 -5.95
CA TYR A 126 -5.68 19.03 -7.23
C TYR A 126 -5.37 17.64 -7.76
N SER A 127 -5.31 17.49 -9.08
CA SER A 127 -4.87 16.27 -9.73
C SER A 127 -3.34 16.08 -9.62
N ARG A 128 -2.87 14.85 -9.84
CA ARG A 128 -1.42 14.58 -9.92
C ARG A 128 -0.75 15.36 -11.05
N THR A 129 -1.48 15.62 -12.14
CA THR A 129 -0.96 16.32 -13.31
C THR A 129 -0.69 17.78 -13.00
N GLU A 130 -1.63 18.45 -12.33
CA GLU A 130 -1.50 19.86 -11.92
C GLU A 130 -0.33 20.04 -10.96
N LEU A 131 -0.29 19.28 -9.87
CA LEU A 131 0.80 19.36 -8.89
C LEU A 131 2.17 19.06 -9.54
N SER A 132 2.23 18.07 -10.44
CA SER A 132 3.47 17.78 -11.19
C SER A 132 3.88 18.89 -12.14
N ARG A 133 2.92 19.60 -12.73
CA ARG A 133 3.18 20.75 -13.60
C ARG A 133 3.74 21.91 -12.78
N ILE A 134 3.10 22.24 -11.66
CA ILE A 134 3.59 23.25 -10.70
C ILE A 134 5.03 22.94 -10.28
N THR A 135 5.28 21.71 -9.81
CA THR A 135 6.62 21.31 -9.36
C THR A 135 7.66 21.46 -10.46
N ARG A 136 7.35 21.11 -11.70
CA ARG A 136 8.27 21.25 -12.83
C ARG A 136 8.56 22.70 -13.18
N GLU A 137 7.56 23.56 -13.21
CA GLU A 137 7.75 24.98 -13.52
C GLU A 137 8.58 25.67 -12.44
N VAL A 138 8.31 25.38 -11.15
CA VAL A 138 9.15 25.89 -10.04
C VAL A 138 10.59 25.37 -10.17
N ASN A 139 10.78 24.06 -10.40
CA ASN A 139 12.13 23.49 -10.55
C ASN A 139 12.92 24.09 -11.73
N ARG A 140 12.28 24.64 -12.77
CA ARG A 140 12.98 25.30 -13.89
C ARG A 140 13.64 26.62 -13.51
N LEU A 141 13.21 27.24 -12.41
CA LEU A 141 13.77 28.50 -11.93
C LEU A 141 15.12 28.31 -11.25
N PHE A 142 15.45 27.06 -10.85
CA PHE A 142 16.61 26.79 -10.01
C PHE A 142 17.60 25.84 -10.70
N PRO A 143 18.92 26.03 -10.50
CA PRO A 143 19.97 25.11 -10.96
C PRO A 143 20.11 23.86 -10.06
N MET A 144 19.47 23.84 -8.90
CA MET A 144 19.37 22.70 -7.98
C MET A 144 17.94 22.10 -7.93
N PRO A 145 17.76 20.85 -7.47
CA PRO A 145 16.44 20.27 -7.32
C PRO A 145 15.64 20.94 -6.20
N VAL A 146 14.35 21.18 -6.46
CA VAL A 146 13.40 21.76 -5.51
C VAL A 146 12.38 20.72 -5.07
N MET A 147 12.31 20.52 -3.76
CA MET A 147 11.28 19.74 -3.08
C MET A 147 10.17 20.68 -2.62
N ILE A 148 8.92 20.28 -2.84
CA ILE A 148 7.77 21.13 -2.52
C ILE A 148 6.80 20.35 -1.65
N LEU A 149 6.46 20.90 -0.49
CA LEU A 149 5.34 20.46 0.31
C LEU A 149 4.12 21.32 0.00
N PHE A 150 3.12 20.73 -0.65
CA PHE A 150 1.85 21.39 -0.91
C PHE A 150 0.88 21.18 0.25
N LYS A 151 0.16 22.24 0.64
CA LYS A 151 -1.03 22.19 1.49
C LYS A 151 -2.27 22.50 0.65
N THR A 152 -3.25 21.60 0.65
CA THR A 152 -4.52 21.74 -0.08
C THR A 152 -5.67 21.28 0.83
N GLY A 153 -6.51 22.21 1.27
CA GLY A 153 -7.55 21.91 2.27
C GLY A 153 -6.98 21.23 3.52
N GLY A 154 -7.55 20.08 3.89
CA GLY A 154 -7.10 19.24 5.02
C GLY A 154 -6.05 18.18 4.67
N SER A 155 -5.25 18.37 3.62
CA SER A 155 -4.23 17.40 3.18
C SER A 155 -2.92 18.04 2.76
N LEU A 156 -1.84 17.27 2.87
CA LEU A 156 -0.50 17.62 2.40
C LEU A 156 -0.10 16.74 1.20
N THR A 157 0.76 17.27 0.33
CA THR A 157 1.40 16.50 -0.74
C THR A 157 2.88 16.83 -0.83
N LEU A 158 3.76 15.85 -0.61
CA LEU A 158 5.19 16.02 -0.85
C LEU A 158 5.50 15.70 -2.32
N SER A 159 6.15 16.64 -3.00
CA SER A 159 6.54 16.56 -4.39
C SER A 159 8.06 16.62 -4.55
N VAL A 160 8.57 15.69 -5.35
CA VAL A 160 10.01 15.55 -5.63
C VAL A 160 10.19 15.40 -7.14
N THR A 161 11.07 16.20 -7.71
CA THR A 161 11.46 16.09 -9.11
C THR A 161 12.87 15.52 -9.23
N ASN A 162 13.01 14.51 -10.08
CA ASN A 162 14.33 13.99 -10.43
C ASN A 162 14.98 14.90 -11.46
N ARG A 163 16.27 15.15 -11.29
CA ARG A 163 17.08 15.94 -12.20
C ARG A 163 18.31 15.13 -12.59
N ARG A 164 18.64 15.13 -13.87
CA ARG A 164 19.89 14.55 -14.38
C ARG A 164 20.53 15.46 -15.40
N LEU A 165 21.83 15.31 -15.62
CA LEU A 165 22.49 15.97 -16.76
C LEU A 165 21.90 15.51 -18.10
N HIS A 166 21.91 16.43 -19.06
CA HIS A 166 21.49 16.14 -20.42
C HIS A 166 22.54 15.26 -21.11
N LYS A 167 22.09 14.16 -21.75
CA LYS A 167 22.97 13.11 -22.29
C LYS A 167 23.89 13.55 -23.43
N LYS A 168 23.65 14.71 -24.03
CA LYS A 168 24.40 15.25 -25.18
C LYS A 168 25.01 16.63 -24.94
N ASP A 169 24.59 17.32 -23.89
CA ASP A 169 24.94 18.71 -23.64
C ASP A 169 25.16 18.86 -22.15
N GLU A 170 26.41 18.78 -21.71
CA GLU A 170 26.77 18.78 -20.28
C GLU A 170 26.45 20.12 -19.60
N SER A 171 26.19 21.20 -20.37
CA SER A 171 25.76 22.50 -19.86
C SER A 171 24.27 22.57 -19.51
N LYS A 172 23.51 21.52 -19.85
CA LYS A 172 22.06 21.46 -19.64
C LYS A 172 21.70 20.27 -18.78
N ASP A 173 20.56 20.41 -18.12
CA ASP A 173 19.96 19.40 -17.28
C ASP A 173 18.52 19.11 -17.73
N VAL A 174 18.01 17.95 -17.31
CA VAL A 174 16.69 17.46 -17.69
C VAL A 174 15.92 17.11 -16.43
N LEU A 175 14.78 17.79 -16.25
CA LEU A 175 13.77 17.40 -15.27
C LEU A 175 13.02 16.16 -15.75
N GLU A 176 13.05 15.11 -14.95
CA GLU A 176 12.41 13.84 -15.30
C GLU A 176 10.99 13.73 -14.70
N LYS A 177 10.63 12.55 -14.21
CA LYS A 177 9.32 12.26 -13.63
C LYS A 177 9.22 12.91 -12.25
N VAL A 178 8.12 13.62 -12.02
CA VAL A 178 7.75 14.08 -10.68
C VAL A 178 7.14 12.91 -9.91
N THR A 179 7.59 12.73 -8.68
CA THR A 179 7.00 11.77 -7.75
C THR A 179 6.26 12.53 -6.65
N LEU A 180 5.02 12.09 -6.40
CA LEU A 180 4.12 12.70 -5.42
C LEU A 180 3.72 11.68 -4.36
N ILE A 181 3.93 12.03 -3.09
CA ILE A 181 3.25 11.44 -1.94
C ILE A 181 2.02 12.32 -1.68
N LYS A 182 0.94 12.02 -2.40
CA LYS A 182 -0.25 12.87 -2.48
C LYS A 182 -1.28 12.53 -1.41
N ASP A 183 -2.03 13.53 -0.97
CA ASP A 183 -3.22 13.42 -0.11
C ASP A 183 -2.93 12.81 1.28
N ILE A 184 -1.85 13.28 1.91
CA ILE A 184 -1.55 13.00 3.31
C ILE A 184 -2.54 13.80 4.16
N ARG A 185 -3.62 13.15 4.59
CA ARG A 185 -4.65 13.76 5.46
C ARG A 185 -4.01 14.28 6.74
N ILE A 186 -4.32 15.52 7.10
CA ILE A 186 -3.77 16.19 8.28
C ILE A 186 -4.37 15.61 9.57
N GLU A 187 -5.70 15.54 9.65
CA GLU A 187 -6.40 15.09 10.87
C GLU A 187 -6.15 13.62 11.21
N ASN A 188 -6.23 12.75 10.20
CA ASN A 188 -6.03 11.31 10.35
C ASN A 188 -5.04 10.80 9.29
N PRO A 189 -3.72 11.01 9.50
CA PRO A 189 -2.70 10.61 8.55
C PRO A 189 -2.67 9.09 8.42
N HIS A 190 -2.84 8.62 7.20
CA HIS A 190 -2.86 7.19 6.95
C HIS A 190 -1.51 6.53 7.27
N ARG A 191 -1.53 5.36 7.92
CA ARG A 191 -0.31 4.59 8.28
C ARG A 191 0.68 4.44 7.12
N ALA A 192 0.20 4.15 5.91
CA ALA A 192 1.03 4.05 4.71
C ALA A 192 1.84 5.33 4.41
N HIS A 193 1.26 6.52 4.61
CA HIS A 193 1.99 7.77 4.39
C HIS A 193 3.05 7.98 5.46
N ILE A 194 2.73 7.66 6.72
CA ILE A 194 3.70 7.67 7.82
C ILE A 194 4.86 6.71 7.53
N GLU A 195 4.57 5.50 7.05
CA GLU A 195 5.59 4.51 6.67
C GLU A 195 6.47 4.99 5.51
N ILE A 196 5.89 5.62 4.48
CA ILE A 196 6.67 6.18 3.37
C ILE A 196 7.57 7.32 3.85
N LEU A 197 7.03 8.24 4.66
CA LEU A 197 7.81 9.34 5.21
C LEU A 197 8.91 8.83 6.15
N PHE A 198 8.62 7.82 6.97
CA PHE A 198 9.64 7.16 7.79
C PHE A 198 10.72 6.49 6.93
N ASP A 199 10.33 5.75 5.89
CA ASP A 199 11.27 5.13 4.94
C ASP A 199 12.12 6.18 4.19
N LEU A 200 11.63 7.42 4.10
CA LEU A 200 12.33 8.59 3.55
C LEU A 200 13.07 9.42 4.59
N SER A 201 12.96 9.11 5.88
CA SER A 201 13.75 9.81 6.89
C SER A 201 15.24 9.55 6.65
N PHE A 202 16.05 10.56 6.91
CA PHE A 202 17.48 10.54 6.62
C PHE A 202 18.17 9.32 7.25
N ASP A 203 17.91 9.07 8.53
CA ASP A 203 18.48 7.94 9.28
C ASP A 203 18.09 6.59 8.70
N GLU A 204 16.82 6.39 8.34
CA GLU A 204 16.34 5.11 7.81
C GLU A 204 16.86 4.86 6.39
N LEU A 205 16.95 5.90 5.57
CA LEU A 205 17.58 5.81 4.26
C LEU A 205 19.06 5.49 4.38
N HIS A 206 19.76 6.14 5.33
CA HIS A 206 21.18 5.91 5.55
C HIS A 206 21.43 4.49 6.08
N LYS A 207 20.63 4.01 7.03
CA LYS A 207 20.68 2.64 7.53
C LYS A 207 20.54 1.59 6.42
N LYS A 208 19.67 1.85 5.42
CA LYS A 208 19.39 0.94 4.29
C LYS A 208 20.42 1.03 3.16
N ASN A 209 20.91 2.23 2.84
CA ASN A 209 21.69 2.48 1.61
C ASN A 209 23.14 2.89 1.86
N ARG A 210 23.49 3.33 3.09
CA ARG A 210 24.85 3.73 3.50
C ARG A 210 25.48 4.77 2.56
N PHE A 211 24.68 5.75 2.15
CA PHE A 211 25.14 6.79 1.23
C PHE A 211 26.18 7.71 1.90
N THR A 212 27.13 8.19 1.10
CA THR A 212 28.27 9.01 1.52
C THR A 212 28.35 10.35 0.80
N ASN A 213 27.42 10.61 -0.13
CA ASN A 213 27.34 11.83 -0.92
C ASN A 213 25.88 12.14 -1.32
N PHE A 214 25.64 13.36 -1.81
CA PHE A 214 24.28 13.83 -2.19
C PHE A 214 23.68 13.06 -3.36
N ILE A 215 24.51 12.57 -4.29
CA ILE A 215 24.04 11.77 -5.43
C ILE A 215 23.51 10.43 -4.93
N GLU A 216 24.23 9.78 -4.02
CA GLU A 216 23.78 8.55 -3.38
C GLU A 216 22.53 8.77 -2.50
N LEU A 217 22.43 9.90 -1.80
CA LEU A 217 21.20 10.30 -1.09
C LEU A 217 20.03 10.48 -2.07
N HIS A 218 20.24 11.18 -3.19
CA HIS A 218 19.24 11.36 -4.24
C HIS A 218 18.77 10.01 -4.80
N ASN A 219 19.72 9.13 -5.10
CA ASN A 219 19.44 7.80 -5.62
C ASN A 219 18.70 6.93 -4.61
N ALA A 220 19.04 7.03 -3.32
CA ALA A 220 18.34 6.34 -2.23
C ALA A 220 16.88 6.83 -2.11
N TRP A 221 16.65 8.14 -2.20
CA TRP A 221 15.32 8.75 -2.28
C TRP A 221 14.53 8.24 -3.48
N GLN A 222 15.12 8.36 -4.67
CA GLN A 222 14.50 7.94 -5.93
C GLN A 222 14.10 6.47 -5.89
N LYS A 223 14.99 5.60 -5.41
CA LYS A 223 14.73 4.17 -5.29
C LYS A 223 13.60 3.86 -4.31
N THR A 224 13.54 4.59 -3.19
CA THR A 224 12.49 4.42 -2.17
C THR A 224 11.12 4.85 -2.70
N LEU A 225 11.08 5.89 -3.54
CA LEU A 225 9.87 6.38 -4.17
C LEU A 225 9.46 5.61 -5.45
N ASP A 226 10.38 4.87 -6.08
CA ASP A 226 10.14 4.14 -7.32
C ASP A 226 9.01 3.12 -7.16
N THR A 227 7.95 3.33 -7.94
CA THR A 227 6.85 2.38 -8.14
C THR A 227 7.30 0.98 -8.50
N LYS A 228 8.30 0.79 -9.36
CA LYS A 228 8.76 -0.55 -9.75
C LYS A 228 9.38 -1.30 -8.56
N GLU A 229 10.20 -0.63 -7.77
CA GLU A 229 10.85 -1.23 -6.62
C GLU A 229 9.86 -1.48 -5.47
N LEU A 230 8.96 -0.53 -5.20
CA LEU A 230 7.87 -0.74 -4.24
C LEU A 230 6.94 -1.89 -4.65
N ASN A 231 6.64 -2.04 -5.95
CA ASN A 231 5.87 -3.18 -6.45
C ASN A 231 6.63 -4.49 -6.23
N LYS A 232 7.93 -4.53 -6.55
CA LYS A 232 8.78 -5.72 -6.34
C LYS A 232 8.83 -6.12 -4.86
N ARG A 233 8.95 -5.15 -3.95
CA ARG A 233 8.94 -5.36 -2.50
C ARG A 233 7.60 -5.91 -2.03
N PHE A 234 6.49 -5.32 -2.48
CA PHE A 234 5.14 -5.80 -2.20
C PHE A 234 4.94 -7.26 -2.61
N PHE A 235 5.27 -7.61 -3.86
CA PHE A 235 5.13 -8.98 -4.34
C PHE A 235 6.05 -9.97 -3.61
N ARG A 236 7.24 -9.54 -3.19
CA ARG A 236 8.13 -10.34 -2.35
C ARG A 236 7.54 -10.59 -0.97
N GLU A 237 7.01 -9.55 -0.31
CA GLU A 237 6.35 -9.70 1.00
C GLU A 237 5.11 -10.61 0.90
N LEU A 238 4.29 -10.43 -0.15
CA LEU A 238 3.12 -11.28 -0.40
C LEU A 238 3.52 -12.74 -0.71
N SER A 239 4.62 -12.94 -1.43
CA SER A 239 5.20 -14.27 -1.70
C SER A 239 5.64 -14.96 -0.42
N ASN A 240 6.42 -14.26 0.42
CA ASN A 240 6.87 -14.80 1.71
C ASN A 240 5.67 -15.16 2.59
N TRP A 241 4.66 -14.28 2.63
CA TRP A 241 3.40 -14.54 3.33
C TRP A 241 2.69 -15.79 2.80
N TYR A 242 2.60 -15.94 1.48
CA TYR A 242 1.94 -17.09 0.86
C TYR A 242 2.62 -18.41 1.24
N PHE A 243 3.95 -18.49 1.11
CA PHE A 243 4.70 -19.71 1.45
C PHE A 243 4.65 -20.06 2.92
N TRP A 244 4.65 -19.04 3.78
CA TRP A 244 4.42 -19.20 5.20
C TRP A 244 3.02 -19.74 5.48
N ALA A 245 2.00 -19.07 4.95
CA ALA A 245 0.60 -19.39 5.15
C ALA A 245 0.23 -20.79 4.64
N MET A 246 0.85 -21.29 3.55
CA MET A 246 0.61 -22.66 3.07
C MET A 246 0.85 -23.73 4.14
N LYS A 247 1.79 -23.49 5.08
CA LYS A 247 2.12 -24.41 6.17
C LYS A 247 1.20 -24.26 7.40
N GLN A 248 0.29 -23.29 7.39
CA GLN A 248 -0.52 -22.89 8.55
C GLN A 248 -2.02 -23.05 8.31
N VAL A 249 -2.43 -23.43 7.10
CA VAL A 249 -3.85 -23.52 6.71
C VAL A 249 -4.25 -24.96 6.40
N SER A 250 -5.52 -25.26 6.59
CA SER A 250 -6.11 -26.53 6.17
C SER A 250 -7.46 -26.29 5.50
N PHE A 251 -7.68 -26.93 4.36
CA PHE A 251 -8.96 -26.89 3.62
C PHE A 251 -9.54 -28.31 3.49
N PRO A 252 -10.86 -28.47 3.29
CA PRO A 252 -11.47 -29.79 3.17
C PRO A 252 -10.96 -30.59 1.97
N ASP A 253 -10.74 -31.90 2.18
CA ASP A 253 -10.12 -32.82 1.24
C ASP A 253 -11.10 -33.54 0.30
N ASP A 254 -12.36 -33.10 0.24
CA ASP A 254 -13.42 -33.82 -0.47
C ASP A 254 -13.19 -33.86 -1.99
N VAL A 255 -12.59 -32.81 -2.54
CA VAL A 255 -12.39 -32.65 -3.99
C VAL A 255 -10.93 -32.89 -4.39
N GLU A 256 -9.97 -32.39 -3.63
CA GLU A 256 -8.53 -32.56 -3.88
C GLU A 256 -7.87 -33.21 -2.66
N LYS A 257 -7.30 -34.39 -2.87
CA LYS A 257 -6.68 -35.21 -1.82
C LYS A 257 -5.25 -34.81 -1.52
N ASN A 258 -4.52 -34.30 -2.52
CA ASN A 258 -3.18 -33.81 -2.32
C ASN A 258 -3.20 -32.50 -1.52
N GLU A 259 -2.67 -32.54 -0.31
CA GLU A 259 -2.69 -31.39 0.61
C GLU A 259 -2.01 -30.15 0.05
N ASP A 260 -0.82 -30.30 -0.55
CA ASP A 260 -0.08 -29.18 -1.13
C ASP A 260 -0.88 -28.51 -2.26
N VAL A 261 -1.46 -29.31 -3.16
CA VAL A 261 -2.26 -28.81 -4.29
C VAL A 261 -3.54 -28.15 -3.79
N ARG A 262 -4.22 -28.77 -2.82
CA ARG A 262 -5.45 -28.27 -2.21
C ARG A 262 -5.22 -26.94 -1.50
N ASN A 263 -4.24 -26.89 -0.61
CA ASN A 263 -3.95 -25.70 0.20
C ASN A 263 -3.44 -24.56 -0.70
N ALA A 264 -2.54 -24.84 -1.65
CA ALA A 264 -2.08 -23.85 -2.62
C ALA A 264 -3.24 -23.23 -3.41
N THR A 265 -4.14 -24.07 -3.95
CA THR A 265 -5.27 -23.62 -4.76
C THR A 265 -6.24 -22.76 -3.97
N ASN A 266 -6.62 -23.21 -2.78
CA ASN A 266 -7.54 -22.48 -1.91
C ASN A 266 -6.93 -21.17 -1.39
N LEU A 267 -5.65 -21.18 -1.04
CA LEU A 267 -4.96 -20.00 -0.54
C LEU A 267 -4.79 -18.92 -1.63
N ILE A 268 -4.55 -19.32 -2.89
CA ILE A 268 -4.57 -18.38 -4.03
C ILE A 268 -5.95 -17.73 -4.16
N ARG A 269 -7.03 -18.50 -4.07
CA ARG A 269 -8.39 -17.95 -4.10
C ARG A 269 -8.62 -16.97 -2.96
N LEU A 270 -8.22 -17.36 -1.75
CA LEU A 270 -8.35 -16.54 -0.55
C LEU A 270 -7.63 -15.20 -0.71
N ILE A 271 -6.34 -15.19 -1.06
CA ILE A 271 -5.59 -13.95 -1.27
C ILE A 271 -6.25 -13.10 -2.34
N THR A 272 -6.71 -13.71 -3.45
CA THR A 272 -7.32 -12.97 -4.55
C THR A 272 -8.61 -12.28 -4.11
N ARG A 273 -9.48 -12.98 -3.37
CA ARG A 273 -10.70 -12.40 -2.78
C ARG A 273 -10.34 -11.29 -1.78
N ILE A 274 -9.34 -11.48 -0.93
CA ILE A 274 -8.93 -10.48 0.06
C ILE A 274 -8.37 -9.22 -0.61
N ILE A 275 -7.51 -9.34 -1.63
CA ILE A 275 -6.96 -8.18 -2.35
C ILE A 275 -8.10 -7.36 -2.96
N PHE A 276 -9.12 -8.03 -3.54
CA PHE A 276 -10.28 -7.35 -4.08
C PHE A 276 -11.10 -6.66 -2.97
N ILE A 277 -11.37 -7.35 -1.86
CA ILE A 277 -12.07 -6.77 -0.72
C ILE A 277 -11.34 -5.57 -0.15
N TRP A 278 -10.03 -5.68 0.02
CA TRP A 278 -9.21 -4.58 0.49
C TRP A 278 -9.34 -3.38 -0.45
N PHE A 279 -9.40 -3.60 -1.76
CA PHE A 279 -9.65 -2.51 -2.69
C PHE A 279 -11.02 -1.85 -2.54
N ILE A 280 -12.11 -2.60 -2.42
CA ILE A 280 -13.44 -2.00 -2.25
C ILE A 280 -13.63 -1.38 -0.85
N LYS A 281 -12.94 -1.88 0.17
CA LYS A 281 -12.76 -1.22 1.48
C LYS A 281 -12.09 0.15 1.30
N GLU A 282 -11.01 0.24 0.52
CA GLU A 282 -10.36 1.52 0.21
C GLU A 282 -11.27 2.49 -0.58
N LYS A 283 -12.35 1.99 -1.18
CA LYS A 283 -13.42 2.79 -1.79
C LYS A 283 -14.58 3.12 -0.84
N SER A 284 -14.42 2.81 0.46
CA SER A 284 -15.46 2.98 1.49
C SER A 284 -16.75 2.18 1.22
N LEU A 285 -16.68 1.14 0.38
CA LEU A 285 -17.81 0.23 0.12
C LEU A 285 -17.88 -0.92 1.13
N VAL A 286 -16.79 -1.15 1.87
CA VAL A 286 -16.72 -2.12 2.97
C VAL A 286 -16.24 -1.38 4.20
N SER A 287 -16.94 -1.57 5.31
CA SER A 287 -16.63 -0.91 6.58
C SER A 287 -15.24 -1.26 7.09
N GLU A 288 -14.49 -0.25 7.52
CA GLU A 288 -13.17 -0.40 8.17
C GLU A 288 -13.25 -1.21 9.46
N VAL A 289 -14.41 -1.20 10.14
CA VAL A 289 -14.68 -1.98 11.36
C VAL A 289 -14.39 -3.47 11.17
N LEU A 290 -14.62 -4.01 9.97
CA LEU A 290 -14.36 -5.41 9.64
C LEU A 290 -12.87 -5.76 9.54
N PHE A 291 -11.97 -4.77 9.58
CA PHE A 291 -10.51 -4.95 9.48
C PHE A 291 -9.74 -4.31 10.65
N ASP A 292 -10.45 -3.69 11.60
CA ASP A 292 -9.84 -3.06 12.77
C ASP A 292 -9.69 -4.08 13.91
N GLU A 293 -8.45 -4.31 14.35
CA GLU A 293 -8.17 -5.31 15.39
C GLU A 293 -8.86 -4.97 16.73
N THR A 294 -9.05 -3.69 17.04
CA THR A 294 -9.67 -3.24 18.29
C THR A 294 -11.17 -3.47 18.27
N GLU A 295 -11.83 -3.18 17.13
CA GLU A 295 -13.25 -3.43 16.96
C GLU A 295 -13.55 -4.93 16.88
N LEU A 296 -12.74 -5.70 16.14
CA LEU A 296 -12.91 -7.15 16.01
C LEU A 296 -12.83 -7.88 17.34
N LYS A 297 -11.95 -7.44 18.27
CA LYS A 297 -11.88 -7.97 19.65
C LYS A 297 -13.17 -7.81 20.43
N LYS A 298 -14.00 -6.81 20.11
CA LYS A 298 -15.28 -6.58 20.80
C LYS A 298 -16.39 -7.48 20.26
N ILE A 299 -16.34 -7.83 18.96
CA ILE A 299 -17.44 -8.50 18.26
C ILE A 299 -17.23 -10.01 18.01
N LEU A 300 -15.98 -10.51 18.07
CA LEU A 300 -15.64 -11.91 17.82
C LEU A 300 -15.17 -12.62 19.10
N LYS A 301 -15.59 -13.87 19.26
CA LYS A 301 -15.09 -14.76 20.32
C LYS A 301 -13.69 -15.25 19.98
N ASP A 302 -12.83 -15.28 20.99
CA ASP A 302 -11.46 -15.83 20.94
C ASP A 302 -10.55 -15.19 19.88
N PHE A 303 -10.93 -14.04 19.32
CA PHE A 303 -10.20 -13.38 18.23
C PHE A 303 -8.74 -13.10 18.60
N ASN A 304 -7.85 -13.49 17.68
CA ASN A 304 -6.41 -13.34 17.80
C ASN A 304 -5.79 -14.04 19.03
N SER A 305 -6.52 -15.00 19.64
CA SER A 305 -5.97 -15.92 20.63
C SER A 305 -5.10 -17.00 19.96
N LYS A 306 -4.35 -17.77 20.77
CA LYS A 306 -3.50 -18.86 20.25
C LYS A 306 -4.37 -19.88 19.51
N SER A 307 -4.08 -20.09 18.23
CA SER A 307 -4.83 -20.98 17.33
C SER A 307 -6.25 -20.53 16.98
N SER A 308 -6.61 -19.26 17.20
CA SER A 308 -7.90 -18.74 16.72
C SER A 308 -7.96 -18.70 15.20
N ASN A 309 -9.12 -19.10 14.66
CA ASN A 309 -9.51 -18.98 13.25
C ASN A 309 -10.89 -18.29 13.09
N SER A 310 -11.32 -17.56 14.13
CA SER A 310 -12.63 -16.93 14.21
C SER A 310 -12.83 -15.89 13.11
N TYR A 311 -11.78 -15.13 12.76
CA TYR A 311 -11.88 -14.06 11.77
C TYR A 311 -12.19 -14.59 10.38
N TYR A 312 -11.49 -15.64 9.93
CA TYR A 312 -11.72 -16.18 8.60
C TYR A 312 -13.15 -16.73 8.46
N LYS A 313 -13.62 -17.46 9.47
CA LYS A 313 -14.95 -18.07 9.48
C LYS A 313 -16.05 -17.02 9.59
N ALA A 314 -16.06 -16.25 10.69
CA ALA A 314 -17.15 -15.36 11.02
C ALA A 314 -17.19 -14.09 10.15
N ILE A 315 -16.02 -13.56 9.74
CA ILE A 315 -15.96 -12.33 8.93
C ILE A 315 -15.74 -12.65 7.45
N LEU A 316 -14.59 -13.24 7.08
CA LEU A 316 -14.21 -13.31 5.67
C LEU A 316 -15.12 -14.24 4.85
N GLN A 317 -15.45 -15.44 5.33
CA GLN A 317 -16.34 -16.34 4.59
C GLN A 317 -17.75 -15.76 4.44
N ASN A 318 -18.31 -15.14 5.49
CA ASN A 318 -19.61 -14.46 5.40
C ASN A 318 -19.55 -13.23 4.48
N LEU A 319 -18.43 -12.52 4.45
CA LEU A 319 -18.22 -11.41 3.53
C LEU A 319 -18.15 -11.88 2.08
N PHE A 320 -17.41 -12.96 1.79
CA PHE A 320 -17.33 -13.53 0.44
C PHE A 320 -18.70 -14.06 0.00
N PHE A 321 -19.24 -15.01 0.75
CA PHE A 321 -20.32 -15.87 0.28
C PHE A 321 -21.69 -15.33 0.68
N GLY A 322 -21.84 -14.90 1.94
CA GLY A 322 -23.11 -14.40 2.47
C GLY A 322 -23.40 -12.94 2.16
N THR A 323 -22.40 -12.13 1.77
CA THR A 323 -22.56 -10.68 1.59
C THR A 323 -22.36 -10.27 0.14
N LEU A 324 -21.19 -10.51 -0.44
CA LEU A 324 -20.86 -10.08 -1.80
C LEU A 324 -21.57 -10.92 -2.87
N ASN A 325 -22.03 -12.12 -2.50
CA ASN A 325 -22.83 -13.02 -3.33
C ASN A 325 -24.31 -13.11 -2.93
N GLN A 326 -24.81 -12.17 -2.12
CA GLN A 326 -26.22 -12.07 -1.73
C GLN A 326 -26.73 -10.64 -1.87
N LYS A 327 -27.96 -10.49 -2.37
CA LYS A 327 -28.60 -9.18 -2.51
C LYS A 327 -28.72 -8.48 -1.16
N MET A 328 -28.60 -7.16 -1.19
CA MET A 328 -28.86 -6.32 -0.01
C MET A 328 -30.31 -6.51 0.43
N GLY A 329 -30.55 -6.58 1.75
CA GLY A 329 -31.87 -6.84 2.33
C GLY A 329 -32.27 -8.33 2.42
N GLU A 330 -31.64 -9.22 1.65
CA GLU A 330 -31.93 -10.68 1.67
C GLU A 330 -30.92 -11.47 2.52
N ARG A 331 -30.09 -10.79 3.32
CA ARG A 331 -29.01 -11.41 4.11
C ARG A 331 -29.54 -11.95 5.43
N SER A 332 -29.30 -13.23 5.69
CA SER A 332 -29.70 -13.90 6.93
C SER A 332 -28.73 -15.05 7.27
N PHE A 333 -28.75 -15.49 8.52
CA PHE A 333 -28.04 -16.70 8.95
C PHE A 333 -28.81 -17.95 8.53
N ALA A 334 -28.08 -19.02 8.19
CA ALA A 334 -28.66 -20.34 8.03
C ALA A 334 -29.22 -20.84 9.38
N LYS A 335 -30.38 -21.51 9.36
CA LYS A 335 -31.07 -22.00 10.56
C LYS A 335 -30.34 -23.19 11.20
N GLU A 336 -30.06 -23.14 12.50
CA GLU A 336 -29.40 -24.21 13.30
C GLU A 336 -30.44 -25.21 13.88
N GLY A 337 -30.14 -26.52 13.90
CA GLY A 337 -31.03 -27.54 14.50
C GLY A 337 -30.47 -28.98 14.50
N LYS A 338 -30.68 -29.74 15.59
CA LYS A 338 -30.07 -31.08 15.83
C LYS A 338 -30.82 -32.29 15.24
N ASN A 339 -32.08 -32.16 14.83
CA ASN A 339 -32.91 -33.30 14.39
C ASN A 339 -33.66 -33.11 13.05
N ASP A 340 -33.38 -32.05 12.29
CA ASP A 340 -34.02 -31.84 10.99
C ASP A 340 -33.15 -32.46 9.89
N PHE A 341 -33.34 -33.75 9.63
CA PHE A 341 -32.71 -34.49 8.52
C PHE A 341 -33.10 -33.97 7.11
N LYS A 342 -33.62 -32.73 7.01
CA LYS A 342 -34.23 -32.10 5.82
C LYS A 342 -34.20 -30.55 5.84
N ILE A 343 -33.21 -29.90 6.47
CA ILE A 343 -33.19 -28.42 6.47
C ILE A 343 -33.04 -27.93 5.02
N SER A 344 -34.06 -27.24 4.49
CA SER A 344 -34.17 -26.68 3.14
C SER A 344 -33.01 -25.78 2.69
N GLU A 345 -32.11 -25.46 3.62
CA GLU A 345 -30.94 -24.61 3.45
C GLU A 345 -29.62 -25.40 3.36
N TYR A 346 -29.68 -26.74 3.37
CA TYR A 346 -28.53 -27.59 3.06
C TYR A 346 -28.06 -27.32 1.62
N GLY A 347 -26.76 -27.09 1.43
CA GLY A 347 -26.21 -26.70 0.13
C GLY A 347 -26.38 -25.22 -0.24
N VAL A 348 -27.13 -24.42 0.53
CA VAL A 348 -27.29 -22.98 0.27
C VAL A 348 -26.02 -22.20 0.60
N LYS A 349 -25.49 -21.49 -0.39
CA LYS A 349 -24.12 -20.95 -0.37
C LYS A 349 -24.02 -19.47 -0.01
N ASN A 350 -25.14 -18.78 0.06
CA ASN A 350 -25.26 -17.33 0.23
C ASN A 350 -25.89 -16.91 1.56
N LEU A 351 -26.10 -17.86 2.49
CA LEU A 351 -26.53 -17.58 3.86
C LEU A 351 -25.33 -17.50 4.80
N PHE A 352 -25.42 -16.61 5.77
CA PHE A 352 -24.40 -16.44 6.80
C PHE A 352 -24.28 -17.70 7.66
N ARG A 353 -23.07 -17.96 8.16
CA ARG A 353 -22.74 -19.06 9.07
C ARG A 353 -21.95 -18.53 10.26
N TYR A 354 -21.70 -19.39 11.24
CA TYR A 354 -20.86 -19.08 12.40
C TYR A 354 -21.42 -18.00 13.33
N ALA A 355 -22.76 -17.93 13.49
CA ALA A 355 -23.40 -17.02 14.45
C ALA A 355 -22.79 -17.16 15.86
N ALA A 356 -22.49 -18.40 16.27
CA ALA A 356 -21.87 -18.68 17.57
C ALA A 356 -20.46 -18.08 17.75
N GLY A 357 -19.78 -17.69 16.67
CA GLY A 357 -18.47 -17.05 16.69
C GLY A 357 -18.51 -15.55 17.04
N PHE A 358 -19.69 -14.93 17.06
CA PHE A 358 -19.89 -13.55 17.48
C PHE A 358 -20.20 -13.45 18.98
N THR A 359 -19.74 -12.37 19.61
CA THR A 359 -20.13 -11.96 20.98
C THR A 359 -21.43 -11.15 20.98
N ILE A 360 -21.76 -10.54 19.84
CA ILE A 360 -22.97 -9.75 19.59
C ILE A 360 -24.12 -10.63 19.07
N LYS A 361 -25.34 -10.07 19.07
CA LYS A 361 -26.52 -10.77 18.54
C LYS A 361 -26.43 -10.98 17.01
N PRO A 362 -27.05 -12.02 16.45
CA PRO A 362 -27.03 -12.27 15.01
C PRO A 362 -27.48 -11.08 14.15
N GLU A 363 -28.47 -10.32 14.60
CA GLU A 363 -29.00 -9.16 13.88
C GLU A 363 -27.97 -8.03 13.82
N GLU A 364 -27.25 -7.81 14.93
CA GLU A 364 -26.15 -6.85 15.01
C GLU A 364 -24.96 -7.30 14.13
N ALA A 365 -24.67 -8.60 14.09
CA ALA A 365 -23.64 -9.16 13.22
C ALA A 365 -23.97 -8.93 11.73
N ILE A 366 -25.21 -9.18 11.30
CA ILE A 366 -25.65 -8.88 9.92
C ILE A 366 -25.57 -7.38 9.63
N ALA A 367 -25.90 -6.52 10.60
CA ALA A 367 -25.87 -5.08 10.43
C ALA A 367 -24.47 -4.54 10.07
N LEU A 368 -23.40 -5.21 10.49
CA LEU A 368 -22.02 -4.88 10.10
C LEU A 368 -21.77 -4.96 8.58
N PHE A 369 -22.57 -5.77 7.88
CA PHE A 369 -22.43 -6.04 6.45
C PHE A 369 -23.51 -5.35 5.61
N LYS A 370 -24.51 -4.70 6.22
CA LYS A 370 -25.75 -4.27 5.54
C LYS A 370 -25.51 -3.34 4.34
N ASP A 371 -24.58 -2.39 4.48
CA ASP A 371 -24.32 -1.34 3.48
C ASP A 371 -23.33 -1.79 2.39
N ILE A 372 -22.79 -3.01 2.51
CA ILE A 372 -21.86 -3.56 1.52
C ILE A 372 -22.62 -3.95 0.26
N PRO A 373 -22.18 -3.52 -0.94
CA PRO A 373 -22.90 -3.80 -2.18
C PRO A 373 -22.85 -5.28 -2.56
N PHE A 374 -23.89 -5.73 -3.27
CA PHE A 374 -23.90 -7.01 -3.97
C PHE A 374 -23.05 -6.92 -5.24
N LEU A 375 -22.14 -7.88 -5.46
CA LEU A 375 -21.21 -7.84 -6.59
C LEU A 375 -21.31 -9.03 -7.57
N ASN A 376 -22.18 -10.02 -7.30
CA ASN A 376 -22.49 -11.20 -8.14
C ASN A 376 -21.37 -11.66 -9.09
N GLY A 377 -20.16 -11.78 -8.57
CA GLY A 377 -18.98 -12.05 -9.36
C GLY A 377 -18.44 -13.40 -9.00
N GLY A 378 -18.20 -14.28 -9.99
CA GLY A 378 -17.70 -15.64 -9.74
C GLY A 378 -16.37 -15.73 -8.96
N LEU A 379 -15.74 -14.61 -8.64
CA LEU A 379 -14.67 -14.51 -7.66
C LEU A 379 -15.12 -14.88 -6.23
N PHE A 380 -16.35 -14.51 -5.86
CA PHE A 380 -16.92 -14.70 -4.53
C PHE A 380 -17.88 -15.89 -4.46
N ASP A 381 -18.01 -16.67 -5.52
CA ASP A 381 -18.77 -17.92 -5.47
C ASP A 381 -18.12 -18.91 -4.51
N CYS A 382 -18.96 -19.56 -3.71
CA CYS A 382 -18.57 -20.72 -2.93
C CYS A 382 -18.53 -21.95 -3.83
N LEU A 383 -17.39 -22.64 -3.82
CA LEU A 383 -17.12 -23.79 -4.67
C LEU A 383 -17.50 -25.13 -4.01
N ASP A 384 -18.01 -25.10 -2.79
CA ASP A 384 -18.68 -26.25 -2.18
C ASP A 384 -19.83 -26.65 -3.11
N LYS A 385 -19.95 -27.92 -3.51
CA LYS A 385 -20.92 -28.35 -4.52
C LYS A 385 -21.48 -29.72 -4.21
N GLU A 386 -22.71 -29.97 -4.61
CA GLU A 386 -23.26 -31.33 -4.57
C GLU A 386 -22.69 -32.18 -5.70
N ASN A 387 -22.48 -33.47 -5.41
CA ASN A 387 -22.19 -34.48 -6.42
C ASN A 387 -23.49 -35.10 -6.93
N ASP A 388 -23.38 -36.02 -7.89
CA ASP A 388 -24.53 -36.69 -8.52
C ASP A 388 -25.38 -37.50 -7.52
N ALA A 389 -24.85 -37.80 -6.33
CA ALA A 389 -25.54 -38.48 -5.25
C ALA A 389 -26.17 -37.52 -4.22
N GLY A 390 -26.21 -36.21 -4.50
CA GLY A 390 -26.75 -35.19 -3.58
C GLY A 390 -25.89 -34.92 -2.35
N LYS A 391 -24.65 -35.46 -2.29
CA LYS A 391 -23.71 -35.20 -1.21
C LYS A 391 -22.91 -33.93 -1.51
N VAL A 392 -22.93 -32.98 -0.58
CA VAL A 392 -22.09 -31.78 -0.64
C VAL A 392 -20.61 -32.17 -0.46
N LEU A 393 -19.80 -31.81 -1.45
CA LEU A 393 -18.34 -31.85 -1.44
C LEU A 393 -17.81 -30.46 -1.09
N TYR A 394 -17.02 -30.38 -0.03
CA TYR A 394 -16.50 -29.10 0.47
C TYR A 394 -15.15 -28.78 -0.17
N THR A 395 -15.01 -27.56 -0.69
CA THR A 395 -13.79 -26.99 -1.26
C THR A 395 -13.35 -25.76 -0.48
N ASP A 396 -14.25 -24.78 -0.33
CA ASP A 396 -14.02 -23.56 0.45
C ASP A 396 -14.28 -23.78 1.94
N GLY A 397 -14.95 -24.88 2.30
CA GLY A 397 -15.22 -25.25 3.69
C GLY A 397 -16.16 -24.27 4.39
N PHE A 398 -17.12 -23.71 3.64
CA PHE A 398 -18.16 -22.86 4.20
C PHE A 398 -19.27 -23.76 4.75
N SER A 399 -18.96 -24.41 5.86
CA SER A 399 -19.75 -25.49 6.44
C SER A 399 -20.05 -25.28 7.92
N ARG A 400 -21.21 -25.75 8.35
CA ARG A 400 -21.59 -25.88 9.77
C ARG A 400 -21.02 -27.15 10.40
N ASN A 401 -20.58 -28.12 9.60
CA ASN A 401 -19.91 -29.31 10.09
C ASN A 401 -18.44 -28.98 10.45
N PRO A 402 -18.02 -29.09 11.73
CA PRO A 402 -16.66 -28.76 12.16
C PRO A 402 -15.56 -29.51 11.38
N ASN A 403 -15.82 -30.75 10.99
CA ASN A 403 -14.87 -31.59 10.24
C ASN A 403 -14.72 -31.21 8.76
N LYS A 404 -15.57 -30.29 8.27
CA LYS A 404 -15.60 -29.82 6.88
C LYS A 404 -15.42 -28.31 6.80
N GLN A 405 -14.96 -27.67 7.87
CA GLN A 405 -14.59 -26.27 7.89
C GLN A 405 -13.15 -26.10 7.43
N ALA A 406 -12.89 -25.00 6.73
CA ALA A 406 -11.53 -24.55 6.51
C ALA A 406 -10.95 -23.96 7.80
N ASP A 407 -9.66 -24.17 8.02
CA ASP A 407 -8.88 -23.66 9.14
C ASP A 407 -7.83 -22.68 8.62
N VAL A 408 -8.02 -21.40 8.95
CA VAL A 408 -7.15 -20.30 8.55
C VAL A 408 -6.93 -19.41 9.75
N PRO A 409 -5.75 -19.46 10.38
CA PRO A 409 -5.50 -18.74 11.63
C PRO A 409 -5.53 -17.21 11.50
N ASP A 410 -6.02 -16.53 12.55
CA ASP A 410 -6.16 -15.07 12.60
C ASP A 410 -4.82 -14.33 12.44
N PHE A 411 -3.73 -14.91 12.97
CA PHE A 411 -2.39 -14.32 12.89
C PHE A 411 -1.90 -14.15 11.45
N LEU A 412 -2.44 -14.93 10.49
CA LEU A 412 -2.13 -14.73 9.07
C LEU A 412 -2.61 -13.38 8.57
N PHE A 413 -3.62 -12.77 9.20
CA PHE A 413 -4.17 -11.47 8.80
C PHE A 413 -3.62 -10.32 9.63
N PHE A 414 -3.50 -10.50 10.95
CA PHE A 414 -3.16 -9.44 11.91
C PHE A 414 -1.78 -9.57 12.57
N GLY A 415 -1.08 -10.69 12.36
CA GLY A 415 0.16 -11.01 13.05
C GLY A 415 1.26 -9.96 12.88
N LYS A 416 2.07 -9.80 13.94
CA LYS A 416 3.27 -8.96 13.94
C LYS A 416 4.34 -9.52 12.99
N GLU A 417 5.31 -8.68 12.65
CA GLU A 417 6.46 -9.10 11.85
C GLU A 417 7.30 -10.14 12.61
N GLN A 418 7.69 -11.20 11.91
CA GLN A 418 8.56 -12.27 12.40
C GLN A 418 9.46 -12.78 11.28
N GLU A 419 10.57 -13.41 11.64
CA GLU A 419 11.48 -14.07 10.70
C GLU A 419 11.13 -15.55 10.58
N ILE A 420 11.13 -16.06 9.36
CA ILE A 420 10.89 -17.47 9.06
C ILE A 420 11.92 -18.02 8.05
N ASP A 421 12.15 -19.32 8.13
CA ASP A 421 12.98 -20.03 7.16
C ASP A 421 12.14 -20.45 5.94
N LEU A 422 12.43 -19.84 4.79
CA LEU A 422 11.85 -20.19 3.49
C LEU A 422 12.91 -20.74 2.53
N SER A 423 14.10 -21.12 3.02
CA SER A 423 15.21 -21.55 2.19
C SER A 423 14.92 -22.81 1.38
N GLU A 424 14.22 -23.76 1.97
CA GLU A 424 13.73 -24.96 1.29
C GLU A 424 12.72 -24.61 0.20
N THR A 425 11.71 -23.78 0.53
CA THR A 425 10.65 -23.38 -0.39
C THR A 425 11.19 -22.60 -1.60
N TYR A 426 12.19 -21.75 -1.39
CA TYR A 426 12.86 -21.02 -2.47
C TYR A 426 13.95 -21.83 -3.17
N GLY A 427 14.39 -22.96 -2.62
CA GLY A 427 15.58 -23.67 -3.08
C GLY A 427 16.86 -22.84 -2.97
N ASP A 428 16.91 -21.91 -2.01
CA ASP A 428 18.00 -20.96 -1.81
C ASP A 428 18.35 -20.84 -0.32
N LYS A 429 19.53 -21.37 0.05
CA LYS A 429 20.05 -21.40 1.43
C LYS A 429 20.21 -20.00 2.06
N LYS A 430 20.17 -18.92 1.27
CA LYS A 430 20.24 -17.53 1.77
C LYS A 430 18.90 -17.05 2.33
N ARG A 431 17.79 -17.75 2.07
CA ARG A 431 16.41 -17.34 2.42
C ARG A 431 15.93 -17.86 3.79
N LYS A 432 16.84 -17.96 4.77
CA LYS A 432 16.55 -18.51 6.11
C LYS A 432 15.89 -17.55 7.09
N LYS A 433 15.94 -16.26 6.79
CA LYS A 433 15.47 -15.17 7.66
C LYS A 433 14.56 -14.22 6.88
N GLU A 434 13.60 -14.79 6.16
CA GLU A 434 12.63 -14.01 5.42
C GLU A 434 11.61 -13.42 6.39
N LYS A 435 11.32 -12.13 6.24
CA LYS A 435 10.35 -11.43 7.08
C LYS A 435 8.93 -11.69 6.58
N VAL A 436 8.03 -12.04 7.49
CA VAL A 436 6.58 -12.18 7.26
C VAL A 436 5.80 -11.45 8.34
N LYS A 437 4.64 -10.92 7.99
CA LYS A 437 3.69 -10.23 8.88
C LYS A 437 2.28 -10.46 8.37
N GLY A 438 1.26 -10.18 9.18
CA GLY A 438 -0.14 -10.34 8.80
C GLY A 438 -0.48 -9.66 7.46
N LEU A 439 -1.35 -10.29 6.66
CA LEU A 439 -1.68 -9.83 5.32
C LEU A 439 -2.18 -8.38 5.29
N PHE A 440 -2.99 -7.97 6.26
CA PHE A 440 -3.47 -6.58 6.33
C PHE A 440 -2.36 -5.61 6.71
N ASN A 441 -1.36 -6.03 7.48
CA ASN A 441 -0.15 -5.24 7.70
C ASN A 441 0.65 -5.04 6.40
N ILE A 442 0.69 -6.04 5.51
CA ILE A 442 1.28 -5.89 4.17
C ILE A 442 0.44 -4.91 3.35
N LEU A 443 -0.86 -5.18 3.16
CA LEU A 443 -1.73 -4.35 2.30
C LEU A 443 -1.76 -2.88 2.75
N THR A 444 -1.75 -2.63 4.06
CA THR A 444 -1.69 -1.28 4.65
C THR A 444 -0.41 -0.56 4.29
N SER A 445 0.76 -1.22 4.30
CA SER A 445 2.05 -0.60 3.95
C SER A 445 2.11 -0.09 2.50
N TYR A 446 1.23 -0.55 1.61
CA TYR A 446 1.27 -0.23 0.19
C TYR A 446 0.02 0.51 -0.33
N LYS A 447 -0.84 1.04 0.56
CA LYS A 447 -2.14 1.67 0.23
C LYS A 447 -2.10 2.75 -0.85
N SER A 448 -1.12 3.67 -0.82
CA SER A 448 -1.00 4.75 -1.83
C SER A 448 -0.87 4.21 -3.26
N LYS A 449 -0.58 2.90 -3.39
CA LYS A 449 -0.47 2.18 -4.64
C LYS A 449 -1.49 1.06 -4.77
N VAL A 450 -2.33 0.67 -3.80
CA VAL A 450 -3.38 -0.37 -4.01
C VAL A 450 -4.39 0.03 -5.08
N SER A 451 -4.80 1.30 -5.12
CA SER A 451 -5.57 1.84 -6.26
C SER A 451 -4.77 1.83 -7.57
N LEU A 452 -3.45 2.01 -7.48
CA LEU A 452 -2.48 1.98 -8.58
C LEU A 452 -1.95 0.57 -8.90
N PHE A 453 -2.30 -0.46 -8.12
CA PHE A 453 -1.99 -1.87 -8.33
C PHE A 453 -3.11 -2.49 -9.15
N LEU A 454 -4.32 -1.91 -9.09
CA LEU A 454 -5.50 -2.24 -9.89
C LEU A 454 -5.52 -1.59 -11.29
N LYS A 455 -4.96 -0.38 -11.46
CA LYS A 455 -4.68 0.18 -12.81
C LYS A 455 -3.79 -0.73 -13.70
N PRO A 456 -2.74 -1.37 -13.18
CA PRO A 456 -1.96 -2.38 -13.87
C PRO A 456 -2.55 -3.78 -13.75
N PHE A 457 -3.82 -4.01 -13.39
CA PHE A 457 -4.46 -5.28 -13.80
C PHE A 457 -4.71 -5.32 -15.31
N LYS A 458 -4.18 -4.38 -16.11
CA LYS A 458 -3.92 -4.62 -17.55
C LYS A 458 -2.58 -5.34 -17.84
N HIS A 459 -1.59 -5.31 -16.92
CA HIS A 459 -0.22 -5.85 -17.14
C HIS A 459 0.38 -6.68 -15.97
N GLY A 460 -0.17 -6.61 -14.76
CA GLY A 460 0.25 -7.30 -13.53
C GLY A 460 0.04 -8.82 -13.59
N PHE A 461 -0.78 -9.26 -14.56
CA PHE A 461 -0.87 -10.66 -14.97
C PHE A 461 0.46 -11.23 -15.41
N LYS A 462 1.42 -10.41 -15.89
CA LYS A 462 2.79 -10.87 -16.17
C LYS A 462 3.60 -11.10 -14.91
N ILE A 463 3.39 -10.38 -13.80
CA ILE A 463 4.24 -10.48 -12.60
C ILE A 463 3.85 -11.68 -11.74
N LEU A 464 2.57 -11.88 -11.45
CA LEU A 464 2.12 -13.10 -10.75
C LEU A 464 2.31 -14.34 -11.65
N ARG A 465 2.13 -14.24 -12.97
CA ARG A 465 2.49 -15.31 -13.91
C ARG A 465 3.99 -15.55 -13.94
N TYR A 466 4.82 -14.51 -13.95
CA TYR A 466 6.29 -14.59 -13.87
C TYR A 466 6.74 -15.21 -12.55
N PHE A 467 6.09 -14.84 -11.44
CA PHE A 467 6.29 -15.40 -10.12
C PHE A 467 6.04 -16.92 -10.12
N PHE A 468 4.89 -17.38 -10.60
CA PHE A 468 4.58 -18.82 -10.68
C PHE A 468 5.32 -19.57 -11.80
N THR A 469 5.76 -18.91 -12.88
CA THR A 469 6.52 -19.55 -13.98
C THR A 469 8.02 -19.59 -13.75
N LYS A 470 8.61 -18.68 -12.96
CA LYS A 470 10.05 -18.70 -12.65
C LYS A 470 10.38 -19.69 -11.53
N HIS A 471 9.44 -19.96 -10.63
CA HIS A 471 9.52 -21.04 -9.63
C HIS A 471 9.04 -22.39 -10.22
N LYS A 472 9.59 -22.72 -11.41
CA LYS A 472 9.23 -23.84 -12.29
C LYS A 472 9.30 -25.23 -11.64
N LYS A 473 10.04 -25.39 -10.52
CA LYS A 473 10.15 -26.66 -9.80
C LYS A 473 8.91 -27.04 -8.98
N MET A 474 8.01 -26.09 -8.69
CA MET A 474 6.78 -26.33 -7.91
C MET A 474 5.48 -26.18 -8.70
N ALA A 475 5.53 -25.58 -9.90
CA ALA A 475 4.35 -25.48 -10.77
C ALA A 475 4.14 -26.79 -11.54
N CYS A 476 3.49 -27.76 -10.92
CA CYS A 476 2.87 -28.84 -11.68
C CYS A 476 1.88 -28.21 -12.68
N LYS A 477 1.84 -28.73 -13.91
CA LYS A 477 1.16 -28.15 -15.10
C LYS A 477 -0.30 -27.69 -14.84
N MET A 478 -0.98 -28.25 -13.83
CA MET A 478 -2.32 -27.86 -13.35
C MET A 478 -2.41 -26.44 -12.74
N HIS A 479 -1.39 -25.98 -11.98
CA HIS A 479 -1.46 -24.68 -11.28
C HIS A 479 -1.52 -23.48 -12.23
N CYS A 480 -0.91 -23.59 -13.42
CA CYS A 480 -0.93 -22.55 -14.45
C CYS A 480 -2.34 -22.35 -15.07
N ASN A 481 -3.13 -23.42 -15.17
CA ASN A 481 -4.47 -23.37 -15.77
C ASN A 481 -5.52 -22.79 -14.83
N LEU A 482 -5.50 -23.16 -13.54
CA LEU A 482 -6.36 -22.51 -12.54
C LEU A 482 -6.01 -21.02 -12.41
N TYR A 483 -4.73 -20.69 -12.31
CA TYR A 483 -4.25 -19.31 -12.28
C TYR A 483 -4.78 -18.51 -13.47
N THR A 484 -4.69 -19.05 -14.69
CA THR A 484 -5.21 -18.36 -15.89
C THR A 484 -6.72 -18.17 -15.86
N LYS A 485 -7.49 -19.15 -15.35
CA LYS A 485 -8.96 -19.11 -15.27
C LYS A 485 -9.49 -18.11 -14.23
N TYR A 486 -8.99 -18.14 -12.99
CA TYR A 486 -9.43 -17.23 -11.91
C TYR A 486 -9.02 -15.77 -12.19
N PHE A 487 -7.82 -15.54 -12.72
CA PHE A 487 -7.36 -14.19 -13.05
C PHE A 487 -8.04 -13.61 -14.30
N LYS A 488 -8.53 -14.44 -15.23
CA LYS A 488 -9.37 -13.99 -16.35
C LYS A 488 -10.74 -13.49 -15.86
N HIS A 489 -11.36 -14.17 -14.89
CA HIS A 489 -12.59 -13.68 -14.25
C HIS A 489 -12.38 -12.40 -13.44
N LEU A 490 -11.28 -12.31 -12.68
CA LEU A 490 -10.91 -11.08 -11.97
C LEU A 490 -10.67 -9.91 -12.94
N ARG A 491 -10.02 -10.17 -14.08
CA ARG A 491 -9.85 -9.17 -15.16
C ARG A 491 -11.19 -8.69 -15.70
N GLN A 492 -12.11 -9.63 -15.96
CA GLN A 492 -13.43 -9.34 -16.51
C GLN A 492 -14.24 -8.48 -15.53
N LEU A 493 -14.31 -8.90 -14.26
CA LEU A 493 -14.93 -8.12 -13.18
C LEU A 493 -14.36 -6.69 -13.13
N LEU A 494 -13.03 -6.53 -13.18
CA LEU A 494 -12.38 -5.20 -13.16
C LEU A 494 -12.58 -4.37 -14.43
N LEU A 495 -12.91 -4.98 -15.56
CA LEU A 495 -13.22 -4.30 -16.83
C LEU A 495 -14.70 -3.93 -16.94
N ASP A 496 -15.58 -4.71 -16.30
CA ASP A 496 -17.03 -4.49 -16.25
C ASP A 496 -17.43 -3.41 -15.24
N PHE A 497 -16.50 -2.97 -14.37
CA PHE A 497 -16.66 -1.73 -13.62
C PHE A 497 -16.36 -0.53 -14.54
N PRO A 498 -17.29 0.42 -14.71
CA PRO A 498 -17.04 1.66 -15.44
C PRO A 498 -15.74 2.36 -15.01
N PRO A 499 -15.09 3.14 -15.91
CA PRO A 499 -14.12 4.14 -15.47
C PRO A 499 -14.87 5.18 -14.64
N PHE A 500 -14.90 4.99 -13.32
CA PHE A 500 -15.56 5.93 -12.43
C PHE A 500 -14.68 7.16 -12.20
N SER A 501 -15.31 8.32 -12.40
CA SER A 501 -14.84 9.70 -12.32
C SER A 501 -13.98 10.01 -11.10
#